data_AF-A0A938RY11-F1
#
_entry.id   AF-A0A938RY11-F1
#
_cell.length_a   1.000
_cell.length_b   1.000
_cell.length_c   1.000
_cell.angle_alpha   90.00
_cell.angle_beta   90.00
_cell.angle_gamma   90.00
#
_symmetry.space_group_name_H-M   'P 1'
#
loop_
_entity.id
_entity.type
_entity.pdbx_description
1 polymer ?
#
loop_
_entity_poly.entity_id
_entity_poly.type
_entity_poly.pdbx_seq_one_letter_code
_entity_poly.pdbx_strand_id
1 'polypeptide(L)'
;MSSASVIIAAGGAGRRFAARAAAAAHGPRGLPPTKVFLPLAGRPVLAHALERFAEVAEVAEAVVALPASCVEEARRRFGGNLAALAPAGPAARPLRFVAGGADRTESVARALAASDRRTDLVAIHDAVRPLIRPAVIREAMLAAAAHGAAVVGRPVDHTLKKVADGRRVVDTVPRERLWIAQTPQVFRRDVIEAAYAGRGRTPATVTDDAQLVEALGLEVVMVSGDAANLKITTPEDLRLCEALLAAGWPFGD
;
A
#
# COMPACT_ATOMS: atom_id res chain seq x y z
N MET A 1 -13.11 -3.16 19.58
CA MET A 1 -12.42 -3.36 18.29
C MET A 1 -11.07 -2.68 18.37
N SER A 2 -10.02 -3.34 17.88
CA SER A 2 -8.65 -2.80 17.88
C SER A 2 -8.53 -1.61 16.94
N SER A 3 -7.90 -0.54 17.40
CA SER A 3 -7.64 0.67 16.59
C SER A 3 -6.38 0.51 15.74
N ALA A 4 -6.34 1.14 14.57
CA ALA A 4 -5.19 1.05 13.66
C ALA A 4 -4.62 2.42 13.28
N SER A 5 -3.29 2.51 13.27
CA SER A 5 -2.57 3.54 12.49
C SER A 5 -2.34 3.02 11.08
N VAL A 6 -2.63 3.84 10.07
CA VAL A 6 -2.34 3.48 8.68
C VAL A 6 -1.05 4.17 8.25
N ILE A 7 -0.10 3.40 7.74
CA ILE A 7 1.12 3.91 7.09
C ILE A 7 0.96 3.79 5.58
N ILE A 8 1.03 4.91 4.88
CA ILE A 8 1.00 4.94 3.43
C ILE A 8 2.42 5.14 2.89
N ALA A 9 2.98 4.10 2.27
CA ALA A 9 4.30 4.14 1.65
C ALA A 9 4.22 4.74 0.24
N ALA A 10 4.88 5.88 0.04
CA ALA A 10 4.87 6.65 -1.22
C ALA A 10 6.27 7.12 -1.68
N GLY A 11 7.35 6.68 -1.03
CA GLY A 11 8.73 7.11 -1.31
C GLY A 11 9.37 6.60 -2.61
N GLY A 12 8.73 5.65 -3.31
CA GLY A 12 9.32 5.05 -4.52
C GLY A 12 9.36 6.02 -5.71
N ALA A 13 10.55 6.21 -6.30
CA ALA A 13 10.80 7.12 -7.44
C ALA A 13 10.06 6.77 -8.76
N GLY A 14 9.18 5.76 -8.78
CA GLY A 14 8.32 5.46 -9.93
C GLY A 14 9.04 5.05 -11.22
N ARG A 15 10.34 4.72 -11.18
CA ARG A 15 11.23 4.52 -12.36
C ARG A 15 10.64 3.64 -13.47
N ARG A 16 9.95 2.54 -13.11
CA ARG A 16 9.28 1.63 -14.07
C ARG A 16 8.18 2.30 -14.90
N PHE A 17 7.45 3.24 -14.32
CA PHE A 17 6.39 3.98 -15.00
C PHE A 17 6.97 5.05 -15.91
N ALA A 18 7.99 5.79 -15.45
CA ALA A 18 8.65 6.79 -16.27
C ALA A 18 9.23 6.17 -17.55
N ALA A 19 9.89 5.01 -17.44
CA ALA A 19 10.45 4.30 -18.60
C ALA A 19 9.36 3.84 -19.60
N ARG A 20 8.24 3.27 -19.12
CA ARG A 20 7.15 2.82 -20.00
C ARG A 20 6.31 3.97 -20.56
N ALA A 21 6.08 5.03 -19.78
CA ALA A 21 5.38 6.23 -20.23
C ALA A 21 6.18 6.97 -21.33
N ALA A 22 7.51 7.01 -21.22
CA ALA A 22 8.38 7.55 -22.26
C ALA A 22 8.36 6.69 -23.54
N ALA A 23 8.32 5.35 -23.40
CA ALA A 23 8.23 4.44 -24.54
C ALA A 23 6.88 4.47 -25.27
N ALA A 24 5.79 4.90 -24.61
CA ALA A 24 4.44 4.94 -25.20
C ALA A 24 4.13 6.19 -26.06
N ALA A 25 5.13 7.07 -26.33
CA ALA A 25 5.05 8.28 -27.16
C ALA A 25 3.95 9.33 -26.81
N HIS A 26 3.10 9.09 -25.80
CA HIS A 26 1.97 9.96 -25.43
C HIS A 26 1.83 10.15 -23.91
N GLY A 27 2.89 9.92 -23.14
CA GLY A 27 2.90 10.29 -21.72
C GLY A 27 2.98 11.83 -21.56
N PRO A 28 2.30 12.43 -20.56
CA PRO A 28 2.40 13.87 -20.32
C PRO A 28 3.88 14.26 -20.13
N ARG A 29 4.38 15.13 -21.02
CA ARG A 29 5.76 15.65 -20.96
C ARG A 29 5.90 16.47 -19.67
N GLY A 30 6.82 16.10 -18.78
CA GLY A 30 7.15 16.88 -17.57
C GLY A 30 6.97 16.20 -16.20
N LEU A 31 6.79 14.87 -16.11
CA LEU A 31 6.71 14.18 -14.81
C LEU A 31 8.07 14.16 -14.09
N PRO A 32 8.22 14.91 -12.99
CA PRO A 32 8.00 14.29 -11.69
C PRO A 32 7.39 15.26 -10.67
N PRO A 33 6.18 14.93 -10.23
CA PRO A 33 6.00 14.68 -8.81
C PRO A 33 5.45 13.25 -8.63
N THR A 34 5.69 12.64 -7.48
CA THR A 34 5.40 11.22 -7.22
C THR A 34 4.07 10.74 -7.81
N LYS A 35 4.02 9.54 -8.40
CA LYS A 35 2.82 8.91 -9.00
C LYS A 35 1.53 9.08 -8.19
N VAL A 36 1.68 9.19 -6.88
CA VAL A 36 0.62 9.39 -5.89
C VAL A 36 -0.18 10.69 -6.13
N PHE A 37 0.36 11.67 -6.87
CA PHE A 37 -0.33 12.91 -7.23
C PHE A 37 -0.94 12.91 -8.64
N LEU A 38 -0.71 11.85 -9.43
CA LEU A 38 -1.34 11.69 -10.74
C LEU A 38 -2.86 11.75 -10.59
N PRO A 39 -3.56 12.43 -11.51
CA PRO A 39 -5.02 12.40 -11.51
C PRO A 39 -5.51 10.98 -11.86
N LEU A 40 -6.51 10.55 -11.11
CA LEU A 40 -7.32 9.35 -11.29
C LEU A 40 -8.76 9.81 -11.09
N ALA A 41 -9.57 9.83 -12.15
CA ALA A 41 -10.94 10.38 -12.11
C ALA A 41 -11.01 11.80 -11.48
N GLY A 42 -10.09 12.69 -11.86
CA GLY A 42 -10.04 14.09 -11.41
C GLY A 42 -9.43 14.34 -10.02
N ARG A 43 -9.18 13.29 -9.22
CA ARG A 43 -8.54 13.37 -7.89
C ARG A 43 -7.16 12.70 -7.89
N PRO A 44 -6.22 13.07 -7.02
CA PRO A 44 -4.94 12.38 -6.97
C PRO A 44 -5.11 10.91 -6.55
N VAL A 45 -4.28 10.01 -7.10
CA VAL A 45 -4.23 8.59 -6.72
C VAL A 45 -4.18 8.41 -5.19
N LEU A 46 -3.38 9.22 -4.49
CA LEU A 46 -3.30 9.19 -3.02
C LEU A 46 -4.64 9.50 -2.32
N ALA A 47 -5.46 10.39 -2.87
CA ALA A 47 -6.76 10.70 -2.28
C ALA A 47 -7.67 9.48 -2.26
N HIS A 48 -7.66 8.68 -3.33
CA HIS A 48 -8.46 7.46 -3.40
C HIS A 48 -7.99 6.45 -2.36
N ALA A 49 -6.68 6.19 -2.28
CA ALA A 49 -6.14 5.28 -1.26
C ALA A 49 -6.48 5.74 0.17
N LEU A 50 -6.27 7.02 0.49
CA LEU A 50 -6.58 7.57 1.82
C LEU A 50 -8.09 7.51 2.13
N GLU A 51 -8.95 7.83 1.16
CA GLU A 51 -10.41 7.78 1.32
C GLU A 51 -10.89 6.38 1.71
N ARG A 52 -10.34 5.31 1.10
CA ARG A 52 -10.70 3.93 1.46
C ARG A 52 -10.38 3.57 2.91
N PHE A 53 -9.26 4.06 3.45
CA PHE A 53 -8.96 3.90 4.88
C PHE A 53 -9.80 4.84 5.74
N ALA A 54 -10.16 6.02 5.24
CA ALA A 54 -11.03 6.97 5.91
C ALA A 54 -12.47 6.44 6.06
N GLU A 55 -12.91 5.51 5.23
CA GLU A 55 -14.22 4.83 5.33
C GLU A 55 -14.26 3.73 6.41
N VAL A 56 -13.10 3.37 6.99
CA VAL A 56 -13.00 2.38 8.07
C VAL A 56 -12.95 3.12 9.42
N ALA A 57 -13.90 2.83 10.31
CA ALA A 57 -14.08 3.58 11.56
C ALA A 57 -12.95 3.32 12.57
N GLU A 58 -12.36 2.14 12.51
CA GLU A 58 -11.26 1.68 13.37
C GLU A 58 -9.90 2.30 13.00
N VAL A 59 -9.81 2.97 11.84
CA VAL A 59 -8.62 3.74 11.44
C VAL A 59 -8.59 5.05 12.22
N ALA A 60 -7.61 5.18 13.12
CA ALA A 60 -7.47 6.32 14.02
C ALA A 60 -6.69 7.48 13.38
N GLU A 61 -5.74 7.17 12.50
CA GLU A 61 -4.89 8.15 11.82
C GLU A 61 -4.27 7.57 10.54
N ALA A 62 -3.68 8.44 9.73
CA ALA A 62 -2.81 8.06 8.63
C ALA A 62 -1.48 8.82 8.68
N VAL A 63 -0.38 8.12 8.46
CA VAL A 63 0.98 8.67 8.30
C VAL A 63 1.50 8.31 6.92
N VAL A 64 1.74 9.32 6.08
CA VAL A 64 2.16 9.15 4.69
C VAL A 64 3.65 9.48 4.57
N ALA A 65 4.45 8.51 4.13
CA ALA A 65 5.87 8.69 3.86
C ALA A 65 6.11 9.02 2.37
N LEU A 66 6.56 10.24 2.10
CA LEU A 66 6.77 10.80 0.75
C LEU A 66 8.23 11.21 0.56
N PRO A 67 8.75 11.40 -0.67
CA PRO A 67 9.98 12.14 -0.86
C PRO A 67 9.92 13.50 -0.17
N ALA A 68 11.02 13.93 0.45
CA ALA A 68 11.06 15.15 1.26
C ALA A 68 10.53 16.39 0.52
N SER A 69 10.82 16.50 -0.78
CA SER A 69 10.35 17.59 -1.66
C SER A 69 8.83 17.64 -1.83
N CYS A 70 8.11 16.54 -1.59
CA CYS A 70 6.66 16.44 -1.77
C CYS A 70 5.86 16.64 -0.48
N VAL A 71 6.52 16.67 0.69
CA VAL A 71 5.83 16.71 2.00
C VAL A 71 4.99 17.99 2.15
N GLU A 72 5.56 19.14 1.80
CA GLU A 72 4.90 20.43 1.98
C GLU A 72 3.76 20.64 0.97
N GLU A 73 3.93 20.14 -0.26
CA GLU A 73 2.83 20.10 -1.24
C GLU A 73 1.68 19.20 -0.77
N ALA A 74 1.99 18.01 -0.24
CA ALA A 74 0.97 17.11 0.27
C ALA A 74 0.18 17.72 1.43
N ARG A 75 0.86 18.39 2.38
CA ARG A 75 0.18 19.11 3.46
C ARG A 75 -0.78 20.17 2.95
N ARG A 76 -0.37 20.97 1.96
CA ARG A 76 -1.26 21.97 1.35
C ARG A 76 -2.45 21.34 0.64
N ARG A 77 -2.25 20.21 -0.04
CA ARG A 77 -3.30 19.56 -0.87
C ARG A 77 -4.32 18.77 -0.05
N PHE A 78 -3.88 18.10 1.01
CA PHE A 78 -4.70 17.16 1.76
C PHE A 78 -5.04 17.65 3.18
N GLY A 79 -4.42 18.74 3.64
CA GLY A 79 -4.58 19.23 5.00
C GLY A 79 -3.97 18.27 6.03
N GLY A 80 -4.54 18.27 7.24
CA GLY A 80 -4.04 17.49 8.38
C GLY A 80 -5.05 16.52 8.99
N ASN A 81 -6.18 16.27 8.32
CA ASN A 81 -7.25 15.42 8.85
C ASN A 81 -7.82 14.50 7.77
N LEU A 82 -7.76 13.20 8.02
CA LEU A 82 -8.28 12.14 7.16
C LEU A 82 -9.80 12.25 6.98
N ALA A 83 -10.52 12.79 7.97
CA ALA A 83 -11.97 12.98 7.90
C ALA A 83 -12.42 13.89 6.75
N ALA A 84 -11.56 14.80 6.27
CA ALA A 84 -11.86 15.64 5.12
C ALA A 84 -12.03 14.85 3.81
N LEU A 85 -11.50 13.62 3.76
CA LEU A 85 -11.59 12.73 2.59
C LEU A 85 -12.78 11.77 2.66
N ALA A 86 -13.37 11.54 3.85
CA ALA A 86 -14.56 10.73 4.03
C ALA A 86 -15.47 11.35 5.10
N PRO A 87 -16.46 12.18 4.71
CA PRO A 87 -17.26 12.97 5.64
C PRO A 87 -18.20 12.13 6.53
N ALA A 88 -18.45 10.87 6.17
CA ALA A 88 -19.24 9.94 6.97
C ALA A 88 -18.47 9.31 8.16
N GLY A 89 -17.16 9.56 8.28
CA GLY A 89 -16.32 8.99 9.35
C GLY A 89 -16.13 9.88 10.58
N PRO A 90 -15.37 9.42 11.59
CA PRO A 90 -15.07 10.19 12.80
C PRO A 90 -14.39 11.54 12.50
N ALA A 91 -14.79 12.58 13.25
CA ALA A 91 -14.45 13.99 12.95
C ALA A 91 -12.96 14.35 13.09
N ALA A 92 -12.20 13.66 13.94
CA ALA A 92 -10.79 13.97 14.20
C ALA A 92 -9.91 12.74 14.01
N ARG A 93 -9.32 12.61 12.82
CA ARG A 93 -8.38 11.54 12.48
C ARG A 93 -7.13 12.14 11.84
N PRO A 94 -6.03 12.32 12.60
CA PRO A 94 -4.84 13.00 12.11
C PRO A 94 -4.33 12.40 10.79
N LEU A 95 -3.99 13.27 9.85
CA LEU A 95 -3.27 12.92 8.63
C LEU A 95 -1.91 13.62 8.66
N ARG A 96 -0.84 12.83 8.78
CA ARG A 96 0.54 13.32 8.88
C ARG A 96 1.31 12.97 7.63
N PHE A 97 2.20 13.88 7.24
CA PHE A 97 3.14 13.67 6.14
C PHE A 97 4.57 13.76 6.67
N VAL A 98 5.36 12.72 6.40
CA VAL A 98 6.76 12.60 6.82
C VAL A 98 7.65 12.38 5.60
N ALA A 99 8.90 12.82 5.72
CA ALA A 99 9.93 12.53 4.72
C ALA A 99 10.34 11.05 4.81
N GLY A 100 10.14 10.32 3.71
CA GLY A 100 10.61 8.96 3.51
C GLY A 100 12.13 8.85 3.49
N GLY A 101 12.63 7.62 3.55
CA GLY A 101 14.04 7.29 3.53
C GLY A 101 14.58 6.99 2.13
N ALA A 102 15.77 6.39 2.08
CA ALA A 102 16.46 5.99 0.85
C ALA A 102 15.71 4.87 0.11
N ASP A 103 14.99 4.01 0.85
CA ASP A 103 14.17 2.94 0.31
C ASP A 103 12.78 2.87 0.95
N ARG A 104 11.98 1.87 0.53
CA ARG A 104 10.62 1.65 1.04
C ARG A 104 10.64 1.31 2.54
N THR A 105 11.55 0.43 2.96
CA THR A 105 11.66 -0.03 4.35
C THR A 105 11.99 1.13 5.27
N GLU A 106 12.97 1.97 4.93
CA GLU A 106 13.30 3.16 5.72
C GLU A 106 12.14 4.17 5.73
N SER A 107 11.43 4.33 4.62
CA SER A 107 10.24 5.19 4.56
C SER A 107 9.14 4.72 5.52
N VAL A 108 8.86 3.42 5.54
CA VAL A 108 7.88 2.84 6.47
C VAL A 108 8.37 2.93 7.91
N ALA A 109 9.66 2.69 8.18
CA ALA A 109 10.24 2.83 9.52
C ALA A 109 10.07 4.24 10.09
N ARG A 110 10.30 5.27 9.27
CA ARG A 110 10.09 6.68 9.67
C ARG A 110 8.62 7.00 9.93
N ALA A 111 7.71 6.49 9.11
CA ALA A 111 6.27 6.65 9.35
C ALA A 111 5.79 5.89 10.59
N LEU A 112 6.32 4.69 10.83
CA LEU A 112 6.04 3.89 12.02
C LEU A 112 6.47 4.63 13.29
N ALA A 113 7.66 5.20 13.30
CA ALA A 113 8.15 6.02 14.40
C ALA A 113 7.31 7.29 14.66
N ALA A 114 6.67 7.83 13.63
CA ALA A 114 5.81 9.01 13.71
C ALA A 114 4.32 8.68 14.00
N SER A 115 3.94 7.40 13.96
CA SER A 115 2.57 6.95 14.25
C SER A 115 2.28 6.95 15.76
N ASP A 116 1.01 7.14 16.11
CA ASP A 116 0.48 7.09 17.46
C ASP A 116 0.70 5.70 18.08
N ARG A 117 1.50 5.67 19.14
CA ARG A 117 1.87 4.44 19.85
C ARG A 117 0.70 3.81 20.60
N ARG A 118 -0.45 4.48 20.71
CA ARG A 118 -1.65 3.99 21.38
C ARG A 118 -2.53 3.08 20.51
N THR A 119 -2.26 3.02 19.20
CA THR A 119 -3.00 2.11 18.31
C THR A 119 -2.51 0.68 18.45
N ASP A 120 -3.45 -0.27 18.44
CA ASP A 120 -3.16 -1.69 18.63
C ASP A 120 -2.54 -2.32 17.37
N LEU A 121 -2.94 -1.82 16.19
CA LEU A 121 -2.56 -2.33 14.89
C LEU A 121 -1.86 -1.27 14.04
N VAL A 122 -1.05 -1.73 13.10
CA VAL A 122 -0.45 -0.91 12.04
C VAL A 122 -0.78 -1.54 10.70
N ALA A 123 -1.45 -0.79 9.84
CA ALA A 123 -1.73 -1.19 8.46
C ALA A 123 -0.77 -0.46 7.51
N ILE A 124 0.08 -1.19 6.80
CA ILE A 124 1.05 -0.64 5.85
C ILE A 124 0.52 -0.85 4.43
N HIS A 125 0.34 0.24 3.70
CA HIS A 125 -0.28 0.22 2.37
C HIS A 125 0.54 1.01 1.33
N ASP A 126 0.51 0.53 0.09
CA ASP A 126 1.15 1.22 -1.03
C ASP A 126 0.24 2.34 -1.52
N ALA A 127 0.72 3.59 -1.57
CA ALA A 127 -0.06 4.74 -2.01
C ALA A 127 -0.66 4.65 -3.42
N VAL A 128 -0.15 3.73 -4.25
CA VAL A 128 -0.54 3.53 -5.64
C VAL A 128 -1.47 2.33 -5.83
N ARG A 129 -2.17 1.89 -4.77
CA ARG A 129 -3.26 0.90 -4.82
C ARG A 129 -4.59 1.56 -4.42
N PRO A 130 -5.19 2.39 -5.29
CA PRO A 130 -6.27 3.30 -4.89
C PRO A 130 -7.63 2.62 -4.65
N LEU A 131 -7.78 1.34 -5.00
CA LEU A 131 -9.09 0.69 -5.13
C LEU A 131 -9.37 -0.41 -4.10
N ILE A 132 -8.57 -0.49 -3.03
CA ILE A 132 -8.81 -1.43 -1.93
C ILE A 132 -10.21 -1.21 -1.33
N ARG A 133 -10.97 -2.28 -1.07
CA ARG A 133 -12.29 -2.17 -0.44
C ARG A 133 -12.17 -2.00 1.07
N PRO A 134 -13.02 -1.15 1.70
CA PRO A 134 -13.07 -1.02 3.16
C PRO A 134 -13.34 -2.35 3.87
N ALA A 135 -14.15 -3.24 3.29
CA ALA A 135 -14.41 -4.57 3.84
C ALA A 135 -13.12 -5.41 3.96
N VAL A 136 -12.29 -5.43 2.92
CA VAL A 136 -11.00 -6.16 2.92
C VAL A 136 -10.02 -5.55 3.93
N ILE A 137 -10.03 -4.22 4.10
CA ILE A 137 -9.23 -3.56 5.16
C ILE A 137 -9.67 -4.07 6.54
N ARG A 138 -10.97 -4.12 6.82
CA ARG A 138 -11.50 -4.62 8.10
C ARG A 138 -11.16 -6.09 8.33
N GLU A 139 -11.31 -6.93 7.32
CA GLU A 139 -10.92 -8.35 7.40
C GLU A 139 -9.44 -8.53 7.72
N ALA A 140 -8.56 -7.75 7.07
CA ALA A 140 -7.13 -7.77 7.36
C ALA A 140 -6.81 -7.31 8.79
N MET A 141 -7.52 -6.29 9.30
CA MET A 141 -7.39 -5.85 10.69
C MET A 141 -7.83 -6.92 11.69
N LEU A 142 -8.96 -7.59 11.44
CA LEU A 142 -9.43 -8.70 12.29
C LEU A 142 -8.45 -9.87 12.28
N ALA A 143 -7.94 -10.25 11.11
CA ALA A 143 -6.96 -11.31 10.97
C ALA A 143 -5.64 -10.98 11.71
N ALA A 144 -5.13 -9.76 11.56
CA ALA A 144 -3.93 -9.32 12.26
C ALA A 144 -4.15 -9.25 13.78
N ALA A 145 -5.32 -8.79 14.24
CA ALA A 145 -5.67 -8.81 15.65
C ALA A 145 -5.68 -10.24 16.21
N ALA A 146 -6.16 -11.23 15.46
CA ALA A 146 -6.20 -12.62 15.89
C ALA A 146 -4.82 -13.32 15.82
N HIS A 147 -4.10 -13.17 14.71
CA HIS A 147 -2.91 -13.97 14.38
C HIS A 147 -1.57 -13.23 14.54
N GLY A 148 -1.60 -11.92 14.81
CA GLY A 148 -0.40 -11.09 14.93
C GLY A 148 -0.01 -10.37 13.64
N ALA A 149 -0.17 -11.02 12.48
CA ALA A 149 0.18 -10.46 11.18
C ALA A 149 -0.71 -11.02 10.06
N ALA A 150 -1.15 -10.15 9.16
CA ALA A 150 -1.98 -10.50 8.02
C ALA A 150 -1.55 -9.76 6.75
N VAL A 151 -1.57 -10.44 5.61
CA VAL A 151 -1.26 -9.89 4.29
C VAL A 151 -2.45 -10.05 3.38
N VAL A 152 -2.95 -8.94 2.81
CA VAL A 152 -3.92 -9.02 1.72
C VAL A 152 -3.22 -9.56 0.48
N GLY A 153 -3.83 -10.52 -0.18
CA GLY A 153 -3.33 -11.07 -1.44
C GLY A 153 -4.36 -11.93 -2.15
N ARG A 154 -3.95 -12.57 -3.24
CA ARG A 154 -4.84 -13.48 -3.98
C ARG A 154 -4.09 -14.70 -4.53
N PRO A 155 -4.74 -15.86 -4.71
CA PRO A 155 -4.13 -16.99 -5.39
C PRO A 155 -3.64 -16.61 -6.79
N VAL A 156 -2.54 -17.23 -7.23
CA VAL A 156 -2.03 -17.04 -8.59
C VAL A 156 -2.96 -17.73 -9.59
N ASP A 157 -3.57 -16.93 -10.47
CA ASP A 157 -4.54 -17.37 -11.48
C ASP A 157 -3.94 -17.64 -12.88
N HIS A 158 -2.73 -17.17 -13.14
CA HIS A 158 -2.00 -17.41 -14.38
C HIS A 158 -0.86 -18.43 -14.20
N THR A 159 -0.57 -19.19 -15.26
CA THR A 159 0.56 -20.12 -15.30
C THR A 159 1.89 -19.39 -15.12
N LEU A 160 2.68 -19.81 -14.14
CA LEU A 160 4.02 -19.26 -13.89
C LEU A 160 5.08 -20.06 -14.64
N LYS A 161 5.96 -19.36 -15.35
CA LYS A 161 7.13 -19.96 -16.02
C LYS A 161 8.41 -19.50 -15.33
N LYS A 162 9.31 -20.44 -15.05
CA LYS A 162 10.70 -20.13 -14.72
C LYS A 162 11.44 -19.92 -16.02
N VAL A 163 12.17 -18.81 -16.15
CA VAL A 163 12.78 -18.38 -17.41
C VAL A 163 14.28 -18.11 -17.20
N ALA A 164 15.13 -18.70 -18.04
CA ALA A 164 16.55 -18.38 -18.13
C ALA A 164 16.77 -17.18 -19.07
N ASP A 165 17.69 -16.30 -18.67
CA ASP A 165 18.12 -15.11 -19.44
C ASP A 165 16.95 -14.20 -19.87
N GLY A 166 15.85 -14.25 -19.13
CA GLY A 166 14.63 -13.50 -19.40
C GLY A 166 13.86 -13.90 -20.66
N ARG A 167 14.23 -14.98 -21.37
CA ARG A 167 13.54 -15.40 -22.61
C ARG A 167 13.24 -16.90 -22.72
N ARG A 168 14.12 -17.80 -22.25
CA ARG A 168 13.96 -19.25 -22.46
C ARG A 168 13.22 -19.89 -21.30
N VAL A 169 12.09 -20.54 -21.57
CA VAL A 169 11.35 -21.29 -20.54
C VAL A 169 12.19 -22.47 -20.07
N VAL A 170 12.42 -22.55 -18.76
CA VAL A 170 13.14 -23.63 -18.08
C VAL A 170 12.17 -24.59 -17.42
N ASP A 171 11.11 -24.07 -16.80
CA ASP A 171 10.15 -24.87 -16.04
C ASP A 171 8.79 -24.17 -15.91
N THR A 172 7.78 -24.92 -15.50
CA THR A 172 6.46 -24.40 -15.11
C THR A 172 6.27 -24.58 -13.61
N VAL A 173 6.02 -23.48 -12.88
CA VAL A 173 5.90 -23.53 -11.42
C VAL A 173 4.47 -23.94 -11.03
N PRO A 174 4.28 -25.01 -10.21
CA PRO A 174 2.98 -25.34 -9.62
C PRO A 174 2.46 -24.16 -8.78
N ARG A 175 1.22 -23.74 -9.02
CA ARG A 175 0.67 -22.47 -8.51
C ARG A 175 -0.37 -22.63 -7.40
N GLU A 176 -0.68 -23.86 -7.03
CA GLU A 176 -1.79 -24.22 -6.13
C GLU A 176 -1.61 -23.64 -4.71
N ARG A 177 -0.37 -23.35 -4.32
CA ARG A 177 -0.01 -22.76 -3.02
C ARG A 177 0.65 -21.38 -3.15
N LEU A 178 0.57 -20.77 -4.33
CA LEU A 178 1.21 -19.49 -4.59
C LEU A 178 0.19 -18.36 -4.60
N TRP A 179 0.53 -17.29 -3.90
CA TRP A 179 -0.29 -16.09 -3.79
C TRP A 179 0.49 -14.87 -4.26
N ILE A 180 -0.22 -13.92 -4.83
CA ILE A 180 0.26 -12.58 -5.14
C ILE A 180 0.01 -11.72 -3.91
N ALA A 181 1.08 -11.36 -3.20
CA ALA A 181 1.00 -10.41 -2.10
C ALA A 181 0.58 -9.02 -2.61
N GLN A 182 -0.37 -8.42 -1.91
CA GLN A 182 -0.82 -7.05 -2.10
C GLN A 182 -0.62 -6.28 -0.79
N THR A 183 -1.20 -5.09 -0.71
CA THR A 183 -1.33 -4.34 0.54
C THR A 183 -2.79 -3.88 0.69
N PRO A 184 -3.30 -3.62 1.90
CA PRO A 184 -2.57 -3.48 3.16
C PRO A 184 -1.95 -4.79 3.66
N GLN A 185 -0.81 -4.65 4.33
CA GLN A 185 -0.29 -5.65 5.26
C GLN A 185 -0.56 -5.09 6.65
N VAL A 186 -1.23 -5.86 7.50
CA VAL A 186 -1.68 -5.39 8.81
C VAL A 186 -1.02 -6.23 9.89
N PHE A 187 -0.53 -5.58 10.91
CA PHE A 187 0.25 -6.21 11.97
C PHE A 187 -0.23 -5.69 13.32
N ARG A 188 -0.15 -6.51 14.36
CA ARG A 188 -0.10 -5.98 15.73
C ARG A 188 1.11 -5.06 15.86
N ARG A 189 0.94 -3.96 16.59
CA ARG A 189 1.96 -2.92 16.71
C ARG A 189 3.26 -3.45 17.29
N ASP A 190 3.17 -4.23 18.37
CA ASP A 190 4.33 -4.87 19.02
C ASP A 190 5.12 -5.76 18.05
N VAL A 191 4.42 -6.55 17.24
CA VAL A 191 5.00 -7.43 16.22
C VAL A 191 5.79 -6.65 15.17
N ILE A 192 5.18 -5.62 14.57
CA ILE A 192 5.85 -4.86 13.51
C ILE A 192 6.97 -3.97 14.05
N GLU A 193 6.85 -3.43 15.26
CA GLU A 193 7.92 -2.68 15.92
C GLU A 193 9.13 -3.59 16.20
N ALA A 194 8.91 -4.81 16.69
CA ALA A 194 9.97 -5.80 16.87
C ALA A 194 10.63 -6.19 15.54
N ALA A 195 9.83 -6.40 14.48
CA ALA A 195 10.32 -6.76 13.16
C ALA A 195 11.21 -5.65 12.57
N TYR A 196 10.77 -4.39 12.68
CA TYR A 196 11.56 -3.25 12.27
C TYR A 196 12.80 -3.05 13.13
N ALA A 197 12.77 -3.28 14.44
CA ALA A 197 13.95 -3.24 15.30
C ALA A 197 15.01 -4.29 14.88
N GLY A 198 14.55 -5.47 14.44
CA GLY A 198 15.39 -6.58 13.98
C GLY A 198 15.82 -6.52 12.51
N ARG A 199 15.39 -5.52 11.73
CA ARG A 199 15.56 -5.46 10.25
C ARG A 199 17.00 -5.54 9.74
N GLY A 200 18.00 -5.28 10.57
CA GLY A 200 19.40 -5.49 10.20
C GLY A 200 19.79 -6.97 9.99
N ARG A 201 18.92 -7.91 10.39
CA ARG A 201 19.13 -9.36 10.29
C ARG A 201 18.45 -10.00 9.08
N THR A 202 17.70 -9.24 8.29
CA THR A 202 16.98 -9.74 7.11
C THR A 202 17.85 -9.68 5.85
N PRO A 203 17.49 -10.41 4.77
CA PRO A 203 18.20 -10.31 3.50
C PRO A 203 18.34 -8.86 3.01
N ALA A 204 19.36 -8.61 2.21
CA ALA A 204 19.65 -7.26 1.68
C ALA A 204 18.49 -6.65 0.87
N THR A 205 17.55 -7.45 0.39
CA THR A 205 16.36 -6.98 -0.33
C THR A 205 15.10 -7.53 0.32
N VAL A 206 14.40 -6.68 1.07
CA VAL A 206 13.07 -6.95 1.62
C VAL A 206 12.04 -6.37 0.65
N THR A 207 11.15 -7.21 0.10
CA THR A 207 10.19 -6.74 -0.91
C THR A 207 8.88 -6.25 -0.31
N ASP A 208 8.56 -6.68 0.91
CA ASP A 208 7.37 -6.28 1.67
C ASP A 208 7.61 -6.41 3.19
N ASP A 209 6.68 -5.89 4.00
CA ASP A 209 6.87 -5.78 5.46
C ASP A 209 6.67 -7.12 6.18
N ALA A 210 5.87 -8.02 5.60
CA ALA A 210 5.65 -9.37 6.08
C ALA A 210 6.95 -10.17 6.20
N GLN A 211 7.88 -10.04 5.25
CA GLN A 211 9.20 -10.68 5.33
C GLN A 211 10.00 -10.31 6.59
N LEU A 212 9.81 -9.10 7.13
CA LEU A 212 10.46 -8.71 8.38
C LEU A 212 9.87 -9.48 9.58
N VAL A 213 8.57 -9.75 9.55
CA VAL A 213 7.85 -10.52 10.57
C VAL A 213 8.17 -12.01 10.45
N GLU A 214 8.19 -12.55 9.23
CA GLU A 214 8.61 -13.93 8.94
C GLU A 214 10.04 -14.20 9.43
N ALA A 215 10.94 -13.23 9.29
CA ALA A 215 12.31 -13.33 9.79
C ALA A 215 12.43 -13.38 11.33
N LEU A 216 11.36 -13.02 12.06
CA LEU A 216 11.26 -13.27 13.51
C LEU A 216 10.76 -14.68 13.84
N GLY A 217 10.44 -15.50 12.84
CA GLY A 217 9.83 -16.83 13.02
C GLY A 217 8.33 -16.76 13.37
N LEU A 218 7.70 -15.61 13.16
CA LEU A 218 6.27 -15.43 13.40
C LEU A 218 5.45 -15.78 12.16
N GLU A 219 4.26 -16.33 12.38
CA GLU A 219 3.32 -16.64 11.31
C GLU A 219 2.68 -15.37 10.74
N VAL A 220 2.46 -15.38 9.42
CA VAL A 220 1.73 -14.33 8.70
C VAL A 220 0.60 -14.99 7.92
N VAL A 221 -0.65 -14.60 8.19
CA VAL A 221 -1.82 -15.18 7.51
C VAL A 221 -2.19 -14.41 6.24
N MET A 222 -2.73 -15.10 5.24
CA MET A 222 -3.25 -14.47 4.03
C MET A 222 -4.72 -14.10 4.19
N VAL A 223 -5.07 -12.90 3.75
CA VAL A 223 -6.47 -12.44 3.61
C VAL A 223 -6.76 -12.24 2.14
N SER A 224 -7.91 -12.76 1.70
CA SER A 224 -8.35 -12.67 0.31
C SER A 224 -8.59 -11.21 -0.08
N GLY A 225 -7.84 -10.74 -1.06
CA GLY A 225 -8.00 -9.43 -1.70
C GLY A 225 -8.59 -9.55 -3.10
N ASP A 226 -8.90 -8.39 -3.67
CA ASP A 226 -9.49 -8.30 -5.01
C ASP A 226 -8.42 -8.12 -6.09
N ALA A 227 -8.72 -8.58 -7.31
CA ALA A 227 -7.91 -8.27 -8.49
C ALA A 227 -7.87 -6.75 -8.78
N ALA A 228 -8.95 -6.03 -8.43
CA ALA A 228 -9.05 -4.59 -8.54
C ALA A 228 -8.11 -3.83 -7.57
N ASN A 229 -7.57 -4.47 -6.53
CA ASN A 229 -6.54 -3.91 -5.66
C ASN A 229 -5.15 -3.92 -6.32
N LEU A 230 -5.09 -3.55 -7.60
CA LEU A 230 -3.88 -3.55 -8.40
C LEU A 230 -2.96 -2.37 -8.04
N LYS A 231 -1.66 -2.56 -8.25
CA LYS A 231 -0.64 -1.53 -8.04
C LYS A 231 -0.45 -0.76 -9.33
N ILE A 232 -0.61 0.56 -9.31
CA ILE A 232 -0.35 1.41 -10.49
C ILE A 232 1.15 1.46 -10.77
N THR A 233 1.58 0.62 -11.71
CA THR A 233 2.96 0.50 -12.16
C THR A 233 3.17 1.05 -13.57
N THR A 234 2.14 1.07 -14.40
CA THR A 234 2.14 1.59 -15.79
C THR A 234 0.97 2.54 -16.07
N PRO A 235 0.98 3.28 -17.20
CA PRO A 235 -0.18 4.06 -17.64
C PRO A 235 -1.44 3.22 -17.88
N GLU A 236 -1.31 1.99 -18.35
CA GLU A 236 -2.42 1.06 -18.55
C GLU A 236 -3.10 0.71 -17.21
N ASP A 237 -2.31 0.51 -16.15
CA ASP A 237 -2.84 0.30 -14.81
C ASP A 237 -3.69 1.49 -14.34
N LEU A 238 -3.26 2.73 -14.66
CA LEU A 238 -4.01 3.94 -14.33
C LEU A 238 -5.35 3.99 -15.08
N ARG A 239 -5.34 3.72 -16.39
CA ARG A 239 -6.58 3.68 -17.21
C ARG A 239 -7.53 2.59 -16.74
N LEU A 240 -7.01 1.43 -16.32
CA LEU A 240 -7.82 0.37 -15.74
C LEU A 240 -8.49 0.83 -14.44
N CYS A 241 -7.75 1.53 -13.57
CA CYS A 241 -8.34 2.10 -12.36
C CYS A 241 -9.42 3.13 -12.68
N GLU A 242 -9.21 4.00 -13.68
CA GLU A 242 -10.22 4.96 -14.14
C GLU A 242 -11.49 4.26 -14.65
N ALA A 243 -11.34 3.21 -15.46
CA ALA A 243 -12.46 2.43 -15.98
C ALA A 243 -13.25 1.73 -14.87
N LEU A 244 -12.57 1.17 -13.87
CA LEU A 244 -13.22 0.54 -12.71
C LEU A 244 -14.03 1.56 -11.90
N LEU A 245 -13.45 2.73 -11.60
CA LEU A 245 -14.17 3.81 -10.91
C LEU A 245 -15.37 4.30 -11.72
N ALA A 246 -15.22 4.48 -13.04
CA ALA A 246 -16.31 4.90 -13.92
C ALA A 246 -17.44 3.86 -13.99
N ALA A 247 -17.10 2.57 -13.85
CA ALA A 247 -18.07 1.48 -13.77
C ALA A 247 -18.75 1.35 -12.39
N GLY A 248 -18.42 2.23 -11.43
CA GLY A 248 -19.00 2.23 -10.09
C GLY A 248 -18.32 1.26 -9.12
N TRP A 249 -17.03 0.96 -9.30
CA TRP A 249 -16.27 0.19 -8.31
C TRP A 249 -16.21 0.92 -6.94
N PRO A 250 -16.36 0.21 -5.81
CA PRO A 250 -16.59 -1.24 -5.68
C PRO A 250 -18.00 -1.67 -6.07
N PHE A 251 -18.10 -2.83 -6.73
CA PHE A 251 -19.39 -3.36 -7.14
C PHE A 251 -20.15 -3.90 -5.92
N GLY A 252 -21.29 -3.29 -5.61
CA GLY A 252 -22.28 -3.85 -4.67
C GLY A 252 -21.88 -3.84 -3.20
N ASP A 253 -21.36 -2.70 -2.72
CA ASP A 253 -21.31 -2.42 -1.27
C ASP A 253 -22.66 -1.88 -0.76
#